data_AF-A0A7W0T4G9-F1
#
_entry.id   AF-A0A7W0T4G9-F1
#
_cell.length_a   1.000
_cell.length_b   1.000
_cell.length_c   1.000
_cell.angle_alpha   90.00
_cell.angle_beta   90.00
_cell.angle_gamma   90.00
#
_symmetry.space_group_name_H-M   'P 1'
#
loop_
_entity.id
_entity.type
_entity.pdbx_description
1 polymer ?
#
loop_
_entity_poly.entity_id
_entity_poly.type
_entity_poly.pdbx_seq_one_letter_code
_entity_poly.pdbx_strand_id
1 'polypeptide(L)'
;GMIVALWSREQLAGDTAVADSGGWGGVTLAHNVRSPAEVDAVLAEAETAGATIARSGAETFWGGYSGVFVDPDGHAWEIAHNPGWTLGDDGAVRLS
;
A
#
# COMPACT_ATOMS: atom_id res chain seq x y z
N GLY A 1 7.19 -8.92 -11.52
CA GLY A 1 7.73 -9.63 -10.36
C GLY A 1 6.93 -9.25 -9.14
N MET A 2 6.83 -10.14 -8.15
CA MET A 2 6.13 -9.91 -6.89
C MET A 2 7.09 -10.13 -5.74
N ILE A 3 6.98 -9.31 -4.70
CA ILE A 3 7.68 -9.48 -3.43
C ILE A 3 6.65 -9.94 -2.40
N VAL A 4 7.03 -10.92 -1.57
CA VAL A 4 6.24 -11.35 -0.42
C VAL A 4 7.00 -10.95 0.83
N ALA A 5 6.40 -10.08 1.64
CA ALA A 5 6.91 -9.71 2.96
C ALA A 5 6.08 -10.43 4.04
N LEU A 6 6.76 -10.98 5.04
CA LEU A 6 6.10 -11.65 6.17
C LEU A 6 6.16 -10.75 7.40
N TRP A 7 5.01 -10.65 8.06
CA TRP A 7 4.79 -9.80 9.22
C TRP A 7 4.07 -10.57 10.32
N SER A 8 4.24 -10.17 11.58
CA SER A 8 3.24 -10.53 12.59
C SER A 8 1.92 -9.80 12.30
N ARG A 9 0.80 -10.35 12.76
CA ARG A 9 -0.52 -9.71 12.57
C ARG A 9 -0.57 -8.31 13.15
N GLU A 10 0.00 -8.13 14.34
CA GLU A 10 0.04 -6.84 15.03
C GLU A 10 0.83 -5.80 14.22
N GLN A 11 1.98 -6.19 13.66
CA GLN A 11 2.79 -5.29 12.85
C GLN A 11 2.08 -4.92 11.53
N LEU A 12 1.44 -5.88 10.87
CA LEU A 12 0.75 -5.62 9.61
C LEU A 12 -0.49 -4.74 9.82
N ALA A 13 -1.24 -4.94 10.92
CA ALA A 13 -2.34 -4.06 11.30
C ALA A 13 -1.86 -2.61 11.56
N GLY A 14 -0.74 -2.47 12.28
CA GLY A 14 -0.12 -1.16 12.55
C GLY A 14 0.35 -0.43 11.29
N ASP A 15 0.92 -1.16 10.32
CA ASP A 15 1.43 -0.60 9.05
C ASP A 15 0.32 -0.15 8.10
N THR A 16 -0.78 -0.92 8.05
CA THR A 16 -1.86 -0.75 7.08
C THR A 16 -3.05 0.06 7.61
N ALA A 17 -2.99 0.51 8.87
CA ALA A 17 -4.07 1.21 9.57
C ALA A 17 -5.41 0.41 9.62
N VAL A 18 -5.36 -0.90 9.34
CA VAL A 18 -6.50 -1.79 9.43
C VAL A 18 -6.65 -2.28 10.85
N ALA A 19 -7.86 -2.22 11.40
CA ALA A 19 -8.16 -2.92 12.64
C ALA A 19 -8.34 -4.42 12.37
N ASP A 20 -7.49 -5.28 12.94
CA ASP A 20 -7.67 -6.74 12.90
C ASP A 20 -8.83 -7.15 13.83
N SER A 21 -10.06 -7.01 13.34
CA SER A 21 -11.28 -7.50 14.01
C SER A 21 -11.54 -9.01 13.77
N GLY A 22 -10.60 -9.71 13.13
CA GLY A 22 -10.72 -11.10 12.71
C GLY A 22 -11.28 -11.32 11.30
N GLY A 23 -11.77 -10.27 10.61
CA GLY A 23 -12.38 -10.37 9.27
C GLY A 23 -11.44 -10.17 8.08
N TRP A 24 -10.28 -9.53 8.27
CA TRP A 24 -9.38 -9.09 7.18
C TRP A 24 -8.47 -10.18 6.61
N GLY A 25 -8.37 -11.35 7.28
CA GLY A 25 -7.60 -12.49 6.79
C GLY A 25 -6.07 -12.38 6.93
N GLY A 26 -5.53 -11.20 7.26
CA GLY A 26 -4.10 -11.01 7.54
C GLY A 26 -3.24 -10.79 6.31
N VAL A 27 -3.81 -10.28 5.22
CA VAL A 27 -3.10 -10.02 3.95
C VAL A 27 -3.45 -8.62 3.46
N THR A 28 -2.43 -7.85 3.08
CA THR A 28 -2.56 -6.57 2.38
C THR A 28 -1.78 -6.63 1.09
N LEU A 29 -2.32 -5.97 0.06
CA LEU A 29 -1.65 -5.81 -1.23
C LEU A 29 -0.95 -4.46 -1.27
N ALA A 30 0.29 -4.43 -1.77
CA ALA A 30 1.03 -3.20 -1.99
C ALA A 30 1.27 -2.99 -3.48
N HIS A 31 0.80 -1.87 -4.03
CA HIS A 31 1.04 -1.44 -5.40
C HIS A 31 2.13 -0.36 -5.40
N ASN A 32 3.29 -0.71 -5.96
CA ASN A 32 4.42 0.21 -6.03
C ASN A 32 4.33 1.11 -7.27
N VAL A 33 4.45 2.41 -7.07
CA VAL A 33 4.36 3.45 -8.10
C VAL A 33 5.68 4.23 -8.22
N ARG A 34 5.82 4.97 -9.32
CA ARG A 34 7.10 5.58 -9.73
C ARG A 34 7.39 6.91 -9.07
N SER A 35 6.41 7.53 -8.41
CA SER A 35 6.62 8.79 -7.69
C SER A 35 5.64 8.98 -6.52
N PRO A 36 5.95 9.86 -5.54
CA PRO A 36 5.00 10.25 -4.50
C PRO A 36 3.70 10.84 -5.07
N ALA A 37 3.77 11.61 -6.16
CA ALA A 37 2.59 12.19 -6.80
C ALA A 37 1.64 11.11 -7.37
N GLU A 38 2.19 10.00 -7.87
CA GLU A 38 1.38 8.85 -8.31
C GLU A 38 0.68 8.17 -7.13
N VAL A 39 1.25 8.20 -5.92
CA VAL A 39 0.59 7.68 -4.72
C VAL A 39 -0.70 8.47 -4.48
N ASP A 40 -0.60 9.79 -4.42
CA ASP A 40 -1.77 10.64 -4.18
C ASP A 40 -2.82 10.54 -5.30
N ALA A 41 -2.37 10.43 -6.55
CA ALA A 41 -3.25 10.26 -7.69
C ALA A 41 -4.07 8.96 -7.62
N VAL A 42 -3.42 7.83 -7.29
CA VAL A 42 -4.11 6.54 -7.16
C VAL A 42 -5.05 6.53 -5.96
N LEU A 43 -4.67 7.16 -4.83
CA LEU A 43 -5.56 7.29 -3.68
C LEU A 43 -6.83 8.07 -4.05
N ALA A 44 -6.70 9.20 -4.75
CA ALA A 44 -7.85 9.99 -5.19
C ALA A 44 -8.75 9.24 -6.19
N GLU A 45 -8.15 8.44 -7.08
CA GLU A 45 -8.90 7.56 -7.99
C GLU A 45 -9.67 6.48 -7.21
N ALA A 46 -9.02 5.83 -6.24
CA ALA A 46 -9.65 4.83 -5.39
C ALA A 46 -10.83 5.41 -4.60
N GLU A 47 -10.67 6.60 -4.00
CA GLU A 47 -11.75 7.31 -3.30
C GLU A 47 -12.94 7.59 -4.24
N THR A 48 -12.66 8.08 -5.45
CA THR A 48 -13.69 8.33 -6.47
C THR A 48 -14.41 7.04 -6.89
N ALA A 49 -13.73 5.90 -6.85
CA ALA A 49 -14.28 4.58 -7.11
C ALA A 49 -15.04 3.95 -5.93
N GLY A 50 -15.12 4.65 -4.78
CA GLY A 50 -15.86 4.21 -3.59
C GLY A 50 -15.02 3.52 -2.52
N ALA A 51 -13.69 3.53 -2.64
CA ALA A 51 -12.81 3.09 -1.56
C ALA A 51 -12.82 4.09 -0.39
N THR A 52 -12.52 3.60 0.80
CA THR A 52 -12.29 4.44 1.99
C THR A 52 -10.80 4.72 2.15
N ILE A 53 -10.39 5.98 2.23
CA ILE A 53 -9.00 6.34 2.52
C ILE A 53 -8.72 6.13 4.00
N ALA A 54 -8.03 5.04 4.34
CA ALA A 54 -7.64 4.72 5.71
C ALA A 54 -6.42 5.55 6.15
N ARG A 55 -5.51 5.86 5.22
CA ARG A 55 -4.35 6.71 5.45
C ARG A 55 -4.01 7.50 4.19
N SER A 56 -4.01 8.82 4.28
CA SER A 56 -3.53 9.69 3.20
C SER A 56 -2.05 9.48 2.91
N GLY A 57 -1.59 9.90 1.73
CA GLY A 57 -0.18 9.87 1.37
C GLY A 57 0.69 10.61 2.38
N ALA A 58 1.75 9.97 2.84
CA ALA A 58 2.71 10.54 3.78
C ALA A 58 4.10 9.92 3.63
N GLU A 59 5.12 10.65 4.08
CA GLU A 59 6.48 10.10 4.22
C GLU A 59 6.51 8.95 5.23
N THR A 60 7.31 7.93 4.92
CA THR A 60 7.43 6.72 5.74
C THR A 60 8.77 6.66 6.46
N PHE A 61 8.84 5.89 7.55
CA PHE A 61 10.08 5.75 8.33
C PHE A 61 11.22 5.08 7.55
N TRP A 62 10.89 4.33 6.49
CA TRP A 62 11.84 3.67 5.61
C TRP A 62 12.27 4.55 4.42
N GLY A 63 11.86 5.81 4.39
CA GLY A 63 12.38 6.82 3.46
C GLY A 63 11.69 6.90 2.10
N GLY A 64 10.44 6.43 1.99
CA GLY A 64 9.61 6.73 0.82
C GLY A 64 8.29 7.36 1.19
N TYR A 65 7.28 7.12 0.38
CA TYR A 65 5.98 7.78 0.49
C TYR A 65 4.87 6.77 0.25
N SER A 66 3.92 6.63 1.17
CA SER A 66 2.79 5.71 0.99
C SER A 66 1.49 6.19 1.60
N GLY A 67 0.39 5.63 1.12
CA GLY A 67 -0.94 5.75 1.71
C GLY A 67 -1.70 4.44 1.59
N VAL A 68 -2.84 4.36 2.25
CA VAL A 68 -3.67 3.15 2.32
C VAL A 68 -5.13 3.48 2.05
N PHE A 69 -5.75 2.70 1.18
CA PHE A 69 -7.20 2.65 1.05
C PHE A 69 -7.74 1.25 1.36
N VAL A 70 -9.03 1.20 1.69
CA VAL A 70 -9.80 -0.03 1.83
C VAL A 70 -10.85 -0.05 0.72
N ASP A 71 -10.82 -1.08 -0.11
CA ASP A 71 -11.77 -1.23 -1.21
C ASP A 71 -13.20 -1.54 -0.70
N PRO A 72 -14.24 -1.47 -1.55
CA PRO A 72 -15.62 -1.70 -1.13
C PRO A 72 -15.91 -3.08 -0.53
N ASP A 73 -15.04 -4.06 -0.77
CA ASP A 73 -15.13 -5.42 -0.23
C ASP A 73 -14.36 -5.58 1.10
N GLY A 74 -13.66 -4.53 1.54
CA GLY A 74 -12.97 -4.48 2.82
C GLY A 74 -11.50 -4.91 2.75
N HIS A 75 -10.90 -5.03 1.56
CA HIS A 75 -9.48 -5.34 1.43
C HIS A 75 -8.64 -4.08 1.48
N ALA A 76 -7.55 -4.13 2.26
CA ALA A 76 -6.62 -3.03 2.33
C ALA A 76 -5.57 -3.10 1.22
N TRP A 77 -5.26 -1.92 0.68
CA TRP A 77 -4.28 -1.69 -0.37
C TRP A 77 -3.35 -0.57 0.04
N GLU A 78 -2.05 -0.86 0.12
CA GLU A 78 -1.02 0.17 0.21
C GLU A 78 -0.63 0.63 -1.20
N ILE A 79 -0.59 1.93 -1.43
CA ILE A 79 0.06 2.52 -2.59
C ILE A 79 1.37 3.14 -2.11
N ALA A 80 2.49 2.68 -2.67
CA ALA A 80 3.81 3.01 -2.16
C ALA A 80 4.74 3.48 -3.28
N HIS A 81 5.44 4.58 -3.03
CA HIS A 81 6.66 4.92 -3.75
C HIS A 81 7.87 4.54 -2.87
N ASN A 82 8.57 3.48 -3.26
CA ASN A 82 9.78 3.04 -2.58
C ASN A 82 11.04 3.32 -3.41
N PRO A 83 11.83 4.36 -3.07
CA PRO A 83 13.02 4.74 -3.84
C PRO A 83 14.16 3.72 -3.75
N GLY A 84 14.11 2.79 -2.79
CA GLY A 84 15.07 1.69 -2.68
C GLY A 84 14.73 0.49 -3.56
N TRP A 85 13.54 0.46 -4.19
CA TRP A 85 13.11 -0.66 -5.02
C TRP A 85 13.16 -0.28 -6.50
N THR A 86 13.56 -1.23 -7.34
CA THR A 86 13.54 -1.04 -8.79
C THR A 86 12.19 -1.48 -9.36
N LEU A 87 11.50 -0.57 -10.03
CA LEU A 87 10.30 -0.85 -10.81
C LEU A 87 10.63 -0.87 -12.30
N GLY A 88 10.67 -2.07 -12.89
CA GLY A 88 10.93 -2.25 -14.31
C GLY A 88 9.88 -1.57 -15.20
N ASP A 89 10.20 -1.33 -16.47
CA ASP A 89 9.26 -0.76 -17.45
C ASP A 89 8.00 -1.63 -17.64
N ASP A 90 8.14 -2.93 -17.39
CA ASP A 90 7.08 -3.93 -17.38
C ASP A 90 6.25 -3.96 -16.08
N GLY A 91 6.50 -3.03 -15.15
CA GLY A 91 5.86 -2.96 -13.83
C GLY A 91 6.40 -3.99 -12.83
N ALA A 92 7.45 -4.75 -13.17
CA ALA A 92 8.02 -5.72 -12.25
C ALA A 92 8.78 -5.05 -11.11
N VAL A 93 8.40 -5.35 -9.87
CA VAL A 93 9.19 -4.99 -8.68
C VAL A 93 10.37 -5.95 -8.54
N ARG A 94 11.56 -5.43 -8.26
CA ARG A 94 12.79 -6.20 -8.01
C ARG A 94 13.47 -5.73 -6.73
N LEU A 95 13.92 -6.70 -5.92
CA LEU A 95 14.90 -6.48 -4.86
C LEU A 95 16.28 -6.42 -5.53
N SER A 96 16.99 -5.31 -5.38
CA SER A 96 18.37 -5.15 -5.84
C SER A 96 19.33 -5.11 -4.67
#